data_AF-A0A9Q2XCW5-F1
#
_entry.id   AF-A0A9Q2XCW5-F1
#
_cell.length_a   1.000
_cell.length_b   1.000
_cell.length_c   1.000
_cell.angle_alpha   90.00
_cell.angle_beta   90.00
_cell.angle_gamma   90.00
#
_symmetry.space_group_name_H-M   'P 1'
#
loop_
_entity.id
_entity.type
_entity.pdbx_description
1 polymer ?
#
loop_
_entity_poly.entity_id
_entity_poly.type
_entity_poly.pdbx_seq_one_letter_code
_entity_poly.pdbx_strand_id
1 'polypeptide(L)'
;MIRIKLLVEGQTEEAFVNELLVAPYANRGIYLTPIIVLTSPGHRGGLVNYAKVRRQLEKLCREDSDAYITTLFDLYALPTDFPGKSSPDYPATGNGQQKAEFLERALEEHIGEQNFFANILVHEFEALLFTDLNAFAEWTDDDRDLQPLHAARATLLPEDINELPHTAPSKRILAAMPNYQKPVHGPLIALSIGLDAIRAACPHFNRWLERIESLPART
;
A
#
# COMPACT_ATOMS: atom_id res chain seq x y z
N MET A 1 16.21 16.57 9.38
CA MET A 1 14.95 16.47 8.59
C MET A 1 15.09 15.25 7.71
N ILE A 2 14.05 14.43 7.60
CA ILE A 2 14.03 13.27 6.69
C ILE A 2 12.96 13.56 5.64
N ARG A 3 13.31 13.48 4.35
CA ARG A 3 12.37 13.64 3.24
C ARG A 3 12.17 12.29 2.59
N ILE A 4 10.92 11.89 2.37
CA ILE A 4 10.56 10.61 1.78
C ILE A 4 9.57 10.85 0.64
N LYS A 5 9.89 10.37 -0.56
CA LYS A 5 8.96 10.34 -1.68
C LYS A 5 8.42 8.93 -1.83
N LEU A 6 7.10 8.81 -1.88
CA LEU A 6 6.40 7.55 -2.02
C LEU A 6 5.89 7.45 -3.46
N LEU A 7 6.45 6.55 -4.26
CA LEU A 7 5.86 6.24 -5.56
C LEU A 7 4.65 5.33 -5.30
N VAL A 8 3.45 5.81 -5.62
CA VAL A 8 2.18 5.14 -5.30
C VAL A 8 1.43 4.74 -6.57
N GLU A 9 0.60 3.70 -6.47
CA GLU A 9 -0.11 3.18 -7.62
C GLU A 9 -1.13 4.17 -8.19
N GLY A 10 -1.98 4.77 -7.36
CA GLY A 10 -3.07 5.61 -7.81
C GLY A 10 -3.49 6.67 -6.80
N GLN A 11 -4.69 7.22 -7.02
CA GLN A 11 -5.25 8.30 -6.21
C GLN A 11 -5.65 7.85 -4.80
N THR A 12 -6.05 6.59 -4.64
CA THR A 12 -6.41 6.04 -3.33
C THR A 12 -5.21 6.07 -2.38
N GLU A 13 -4.06 5.58 -2.83
CA GLU A 13 -2.84 5.53 -2.04
C GLU A 13 -2.27 6.94 -1.82
N GLU A 14 -2.35 7.82 -2.82
CA GLU A 14 -1.97 9.23 -2.68
C GLU A 14 -2.79 9.93 -1.58
N ALA A 15 -4.12 9.79 -1.63
CA ALA A 15 -5.00 10.36 -0.62
C ALA A 15 -4.75 9.75 0.76
N PHE A 16 -4.58 8.43 0.87
CA PHE A 16 -4.24 7.78 2.14
C PHE A 16 -2.97 8.36 2.78
N VAL A 17 -1.90 8.54 1.99
CA VAL A 17 -0.64 9.13 2.49
C VAL A 17 -0.87 10.55 2.98
N ASN A 18 -1.58 11.37 2.19
CA ASN A 18 -1.83 12.77 2.52
C ASN A 18 -2.69 12.92 3.80
N GLU A 19 -3.75 12.13 3.93
CA GLU A 19 -4.72 12.25 5.02
C GLU A 19 -4.23 11.62 6.33
N LEU A 20 -3.59 10.44 6.27
CA LEU A 20 -3.22 9.71 7.50
C LEU A 20 -1.75 9.84 7.88
N LEU A 21 -0.83 10.01 6.92
CA LEU A 21 0.60 9.89 7.20
C LEU A 21 1.30 11.25 7.25
N VAL A 22 0.94 12.22 6.40
CA VAL A 22 1.68 13.49 6.34
C VAL A 22 1.70 14.21 7.69
N ALA A 23 0.54 14.44 8.32
CA ALA A 23 0.48 15.22 9.56
C ALA A 23 1.20 14.54 10.76
N PRO A 24 0.97 13.25 11.07
CA PRO A 24 1.66 12.60 12.19
C PRO A 24 3.18 12.54 12.02
N TYR A 25 3.67 12.37 10.78
CA TYR A 25 5.11 12.26 10.51
C TYR A 25 5.80 13.62 10.42
N ALA A 26 5.14 14.66 9.92
CA ALA A 26 5.68 16.01 9.87
C ALA A 26 6.09 16.51 11.27
N ASN A 27 5.27 16.21 12.29
CA ASN A 27 5.55 16.53 13.70
C ASN A 27 6.81 15.83 14.25
N ARG A 28 7.26 14.75 13.60
CA ARG A 28 8.48 13.99 13.93
C ARG A 28 9.68 14.38 13.04
N GLY A 29 9.53 15.42 12.21
CA GLY A 29 10.57 15.87 11.28
C GLY A 29 10.76 14.96 10.05
N ILE A 30 9.77 14.12 9.75
CA ILE A 30 9.71 13.22 8.60
C ILE A 30 8.65 13.76 7.64
N TYR A 31 9.05 14.10 6.42
CA TYR A 31 8.18 14.73 5.42
C TYR A 31 7.92 13.75 4.29
N LEU A 32 6.66 13.32 4.18
CA LEU A 32 6.21 12.36 3.18
C LEU A 32 5.63 13.10 1.97
N THR A 33 5.93 12.63 0.76
CA THR A 33 5.39 13.19 -0.49
C THR A 33 4.96 12.04 -1.40
N PRO A 34 3.65 11.78 -1.54
CA PRO A 34 3.17 10.78 -2.50
C PRO A 34 3.32 11.29 -3.95
N ILE A 35 3.66 10.38 -4.85
CA ILE A 35 3.83 10.61 -6.29
C ILE A 35 3.14 9.47 -7.02
N ILE A 36 2.09 9.76 -7.78
CA ILE A 36 1.39 8.73 -8.56
C ILE A 36 2.25 8.27 -9.75
N VAL A 37 2.30 6.96 -9.98
CA VAL A 37 2.94 6.36 -11.17
C VAL A 37 2.37 6.93 -12.47
N LEU A 38 3.26 7.32 -13.39
CA LEU A 38 2.92 7.73 -14.74
C LEU A 38 2.80 6.51 -15.67
N THR A 39 1.61 6.26 -16.22
CA THR A 39 1.36 5.12 -17.14
C THR A 39 1.41 5.49 -18.61
N SER A 40 1.04 6.72 -18.98
CA SER A 40 1.25 7.30 -20.31
C SER A 40 1.18 8.84 -20.25
N PRO A 41 1.60 9.58 -21.30
CA PRO A 41 1.44 11.04 -21.32
C PRO A 41 -0.03 11.42 -21.07
N GLY A 42 -0.29 12.10 -19.96
CA GLY A 42 -1.64 12.51 -19.55
C GLY A 42 -2.45 11.50 -18.73
N HIS A 43 -1.99 10.25 -18.56
CA HIS A 43 -2.66 9.26 -17.69
C HIS A 43 -1.80 8.96 -16.45
N ARG A 44 -2.43 9.08 -15.29
CA ARG A 44 -1.84 8.79 -13.98
C ARG A 44 -2.55 7.60 -13.37
N GLY A 45 -1.79 6.65 -12.83
CA GLY A 45 -2.34 5.54 -12.07
C GLY A 45 -2.15 4.17 -12.73
N GLY A 46 -1.91 3.15 -11.90
CA GLY A 46 -1.82 1.74 -12.26
C GLY A 46 -0.40 1.24 -12.57
N LEU A 47 -0.04 0.05 -12.09
CA LEU A 47 1.26 -0.56 -12.43
C LEU A 47 1.14 -1.53 -13.63
N VAL A 48 1.14 -0.98 -14.84
CA VAL A 48 0.98 -1.80 -16.07
C VAL A 48 2.29 -2.34 -16.65
N ASN A 49 3.43 -1.76 -16.29
CA ASN A 49 4.72 -2.10 -16.90
C ASN A 49 5.86 -1.78 -15.95
N TYR A 50 6.62 -2.81 -15.56
CA TYR A 50 7.70 -2.63 -14.59
C TYR A 50 8.80 -1.69 -15.12
N ALA A 51 9.16 -1.76 -16.40
CA ALA A 51 10.20 -0.89 -16.96
C ALA A 51 9.88 0.61 -16.82
N LYS A 52 8.59 1.00 -16.86
CA LYS A 52 8.16 2.38 -16.58
C LYS A 52 8.32 2.74 -15.11
N VAL A 53 7.96 1.84 -14.20
CA VAL A 53 8.13 2.02 -12.75
C VAL A 53 9.60 2.16 -12.40
N ARG A 54 10.44 1.26 -12.92
CA ARG A 54 11.90 1.28 -12.74
C ARG A 54 12.51 2.63 -13.12
N ARG A 55 12.22 3.14 -14.33
CA ARG A 55 12.76 4.45 -14.77
C ARG A 55 12.32 5.59 -13.86
N GLN A 56 11.11 5.55 -13.33
CA GLN A 56 10.62 6.58 -12.41
C GLN A 56 11.31 6.48 -11.05
N LEU A 57 11.46 5.27 -10.49
CA LEU A 57 12.19 5.05 -9.24
C LEU A 57 13.64 5.51 -9.34
N GLU A 58 14.37 5.05 -10.36
CA GLU A 58 15.76 5.46 -10.60
C GLU A 58 15.88 6.99 -10.76
N LYS A 59 14.97 7.61 -11.51
CA LYS A 59 14.92 9.06 -11.68
C LYS A 59 14.71 9.77 -10.35
N LEU A 60 13.72 9.35 -9.56
CA LEU A 60 13.42 9.93 -8.25
C LEU A 60 14.61 9.80 -7.29
N CYS A 61 15.30 8.67 -7.30
CA CYS A 61 16.48 8.43 -6.48
C CYS A 61 17.62 9.39 -6.83
N ARG A 62 17.85 9.61 -8.14
CA ARG A 62 18.97 10.42 -8.66
C ARG A 62 18.71 11.92 -8.63
N GLU A 63 17.47 12.36 -8.82
CA GLU A 63 17.12 13.79 -8.78
C GLU A 63 17.11 14.35 -7.36
N ASP A 64 16.99 13.50 -6.34
CA ASP A 64 16.92 13.91 -4.94
C ASP A 64 17.64 12.91 -4.04
N SER A 65 18.97 12.93 -4.11
CA SER A 65 19.87 12.02 -3.37
C SER A 65 19.69 12.07 -1.85
N ASP A 66 19.18 13.19 -1.34
CA ASP A 66 19.02 13.44 0.10
C ASP A 66 17.61 13.07 0.59
N ALA A 67 16.71 12.70 -0.32
CA ALA A 67 15.43 12.09 0.00
C ALA A 67 15.53 10.57 -0.07
N TYR A 68 14.78 9.88 0.78
CA TYR A 68 14.51 8.45 0.60
C TYR A 68 13.35 8.25 -0.37
N ILE A 69 13.41 7.17 -1.13
CA ILE A 69 12.36 6.76 -2.07
C ILE A 69 11.81 5.42 -1.60
N THR A 70 10.49 5.33 -1.47
CA THR A 70 9.80 4.07 -1.18
C THR A 70 8.53 3.93 -2.02
N THR A 71 7.84 2.81 -1.88
CA THR A 71 6.66 2.47 -2.69
C THR A 71 5.45 2.15 -1.84
N LEU A 72 4.27 2.32 -2.42
CA LEU A 72 3.01 1.83 -1.87
C LEU A 72 2.22 1.23 -3.03
N PHE A 73 2.50 -0.05 -3.32
CA PHE A 73 1.94 -0.78 -4.45
C PHE A 73 1.14 -1.98 -3.98
N ASP A 74 0.05 -2.30 -4.67
CA ASP A 74 -0.75 -3.48 -4.38
C ASP A 74 -0.08 -4.74 -4.95
N LEU A 75 0.17 -5.74 -4.09
CA LEU A 75 0.84 -7.00 -4.46
C LEU A 75 0.20 -7.68 -5.69
N TYR A 76 -1.13 -7.62 -5.80
CA TYR A 76 -1.89 -8.32 -6.84
C TYR A 76 -2.05 -7.49 -8.13
N ALA A 77 -1.83 -6.17 -8.05
CA ALA A 77 -1.81 -5.29 -9.21
C ALA A 77 -0.43 -5.19 -9.87
N LEU A 78 0.62 -5.73 -9.23
CA LEU A 78 1.97 -5.72 -9.80
C LEU A 78 2.01 -6.41 -11.18
N PRO A 79 2.73 -5.85 -12.16
CA PRO A 79 2.77 -6.37 -13.52
C PRO A 79 3.48 -7.73 -13.55
N THR A 80 3.24 -8.51 -14.60
CA THR A 80 3.82 -9.86 -14.73
C THR A 80 5.34 -9.84 -14.89
N ASP A 81 5.89 -8.74 -15.40
CA ASP A 81 7.33 -8.49 -15.57
C ASP A 81 8.02 -7.91 -14.33
N PHE A 82 7.33 -7.86 -13.18
CA PHE A 82 7.89 -7.35 -11.93
C PHE A 82 9.05 -8.24 -11.42
N PRO A 83 10.16 -7.67 -10.93
CA PRO A 83 11.31 -8.44 -10.47
C PRO A 83 10.91 -9.46 -9.40
N GLY A 84 11.39 -10.69 -9.55
CA GLY A 84 11.09 -11.79 -8.64
C GLY A 84 9.82 -12.58 -8.95
N LYS A 85 8.81 -12.04 -9.65
CA LYS A 85 7.55 -12.78 -9.91
C LYS A 85 7.72 -14.07 -10.72
N SER A 86 8.68 -14.10 -11.63
CA SER A 86 9.01 -15.29 -12.44
C SER A 86 10.19 -16.09 -11.89
N SER A 87 10.71 -15.74 -10.70
CA SER A 87 11.80 -16.48 -10.07
C SER A 87 11.33 -17.87 -9.63
N PRO A 88 12.14 -18.93 -9.80
CA PRO A 88 11.84 -20.23 -9.22
C PRO A 88 11.75 -20.19 -7.69
N ASP A 89 12.38 -19.21 -7.04
CA ASP A 89 12.37 -19.03 -5.58
C ASP A 89 11.15 -18.23 -5.09
N TYR A 90 10.28 -17.76 -6.01
CA TYR A 90 9.08 -17.03 -5.64
C TYR A 90 8.19 -17.93 -4.75
N PRO A 91 7.79 -17.49 -3.54
CA PRO A 91 7.03 -18.32 -2.61
C PRO A 91 5.57 -18.43 -3.03
N ALA A 92 5.30 -19.15 -4.12
CA ALA A 92 3.96 -19.27 -4.70
C ALA A 92 2.93 -19.82 -3.70
N THR A 93 3.35 -20.75 -2.85
CA THR A 93 2.55 -21.36 -1.76
C THR A 93 2.64 -20.62 -0.43
N GLY A 94 3.43 -19.54 -0.35
CA GLY A 94 3.54 -18.70 0.84
C GLY A 94 2.34 -17.77 1.03
N ASN A 95 2.22 -17.18 2.21
CA ASN A 95 1.20 -16.17 2.52
C ASN A 95 1.51 -14.84 1.81
N GLY A 96 0.56 -13.89 1.89
CA GLY A 96 0.69 -12.58 1.23
C GLY A 96 1.95 -11.83 1.69
N GLN A 97 2.25 -11.87 2.99
CA GLN A 97 3.43 -11.25 3.58
C GLN A 97 4.74 -11.80 3.00
N GLN A 98 4.90 -13.12 2.94
CA GLN A 98 6.08 -13.78 2.38
C GLN A 98 6.30 -13.42 0.91
N LYS A 99 5.20 -13.29 0.15
CA LYS A 99 5.24 -12.86 -1.25
C LYS A 99 5.65 -11.40 -1.38
N ALA A 100 5.08 -10.51 -0.58
CA ALA A 100 5.46 -9.10 -0.55
C ALA A 100 6.95 -8.93 -0.22
N GLU A 101 7.42 -9.50 0.89
CA GLU A 101 8.82 -9.41 1.34
C GLU A 101 9.82 -10.00 0.32
N PHE A 102 9.43 -11.05 -0.41
CA PHE A 102 10.24 -11.59 -1.50
C PHE A 102 10.38 -10.59 -2.66
N LEU A 103 9.25 -10.02 -3.10
CA LEU A 103 9.24 -9.07 -4.22
C LEU A 103 9.86 -7.71 -3.86
N GLU A 104 9.73 -7.28 -2.60
CA GLU A 104 10.40 -6.09 -2.08
C GLU A 104 11.91 -6.22 -2.17
N ARG A 105 12.48 -7.34 -1.69
CA ARG A 105 13.92 -7.61 -1.80
C ARG A 105 14.38 -7.66 -3.25
N ALA A 106 13.65 -8.37 -4.11
CA ALA A 106 13.96 -8.42 -5.54
C ALA A 106 13.90 -7.03 -6.20
N LEU A 107 12.97 -6.16 -5.77
CA LEU A 107 12.87 -4.79 -6.25
C LEU A 107 14.04 -3.93 -5.76
N GLU A 108 14.38 -4.01 -4.47
CA GLU A 108 15.51 -3.29 -3.87
C GLU A 108 16.82 -3.64 -4.58
N GLU A 109 17.08 -4.93 -4.80
CA GLU A 109 18.25 -5.42 -5.54
C GLU A 109 18.28 -4.94 -6.98
N HIS A 110 17.14 -4.94 -7.68
CA HIS A 110 17.08 -4.55 -9.08
C HIS A 110 17.19 -3.04 -9.30
N ILE A 111 16.72 -2.22 -8.35
CA ILE A 111 16.90 -0.76 -8.38
C ILE A 111 18.32 -0.38 -7.95
N GLY A 112 18.84 -0.96 -6.86
CA GLY A 112 20.23 -0.81 -6.43
C GLY A 112 20.64 0.60 -5.96
N GLU A 113 19.69 1.51 -5.73
CA GLU A 113 19.95 2.88 -5.29
C GLU A 113 19.98 2.95 -3.74
N GLN A 114 20.97 3.63 -3.16
CA GLN A 114 21.21 3.63 -1.70
C GLN A 114 20.14 4.39 -0.88
N ASN A 115 19.31 5.19 -1.54
CA ASN A 115 18.20 5.90 -0.93
C ASN A 115 16.85 5.23 -1.22
N PHE A 116 16.84 4.05 -1.84
CA PHE A 116 15.63 3.31 -2.15
C PHE A 116 15.39 2.18 -1.14
N PHE A 117 14.14 2.02 -0.75
CA PHE A 117 13.65 0.79 -0.13
C PHE A 117 12.20 0.51 -0.52
N ALA A 118 11.88 -0.76 -0.77
CA ALA A 118 10.58 -1.13 -1.28
C ALA A 118 9.55 -1.28 -0.16
N ASN A 119 8.29 -1.06 -0.51
CA ASN A 119 7.14 -1.54 0.24
C ASN A 119 5.98 -1.90 -0.71
N ILE A 120 5.37 -3.04 -0.44
CA ILE A 120 4.23 -3.60 -1.17
C ILE A 120 3.11 -3.86 -0.16
N LEU A 121 1.93 -3.30 -0.39
CA LEU A 121 0.75 -3.62 0.40
C LEU A 121 0.38 -5.08 0.17
N VAL A 122 0.22 -5.80 1.28
CA VAL A 122 -0.21 -7.19 1.24
C VAL A 122 -1.62 -7.21 0.64
N HIS A 123 -1.73 -7.86 -0.51
CA HIS A 123 -2.93 -7.92 -1.35
C HIS A 123 -3.27 -6.61 -2.08
N GLU A 124 -4.05 -5.73 -1.45
CA GLU A 124 -4.47 -4.43 -1.98
C GLU A 124 -4.75 -3.44 -0.84
N PHE A 125 -4.80 -2.14 -1.13
CA PHE A 125 -5.12 -1.08 -0.16
C PHE A 125 -6.32 -1.40 0.74
N GLU A 126 -7.41 -1.90 0.15
CA GLU A 126 -8.64 -2.22 0.89
C GLU A 126 -8.46 -3.25 2.01
N ALA A 127 -7.41 -4.07 1.98
CA ALA A 127 -7.10 -5.00 3.06
C ALA A 127 -6.94 -4.26 4.41
N LEU A 128 -6.34 -3.07 4.40
CA LEU A 128 -6.13 -2.27 5.60
C LEU A 128 -7.46 -1.83 6.25
N LEU A 129 -8.53 -1.68 5.46
CA LEU A 129 -9.83 -1.23 5.94
C LEU A 129 -10.55 -2.28 6.78
N PHE A 130 -10.15 -3.55 6.68
CA PHE A 130 -10.67 -4.61 7.55
C PHE A 130 -10.13 -4.56 8.98
N THR A 131 -9.28 -3.57 9.31
CA THR A 131 -8.81 -3.32 10.67
C THR A 131 -9.98 -3.08 11.64
N ASP A 132 -10.90 -2.17 11.29
CA ASP A 132 -12.11 -1.90 12.07
C ASP A 132 -13.30 -1.64 11.13
N LEU A 133 -14.20 -2.61 11.07
CA LEU A 133 -15.36 -2.57 10.18
C LEU A 133 -16.45 -1.63 10.68
N ASN A 134 -16.40 -1.16 11.94
CA ASN A 134 -17.36 -0.16 12.42
C ASN A 134 -17.18 1.19 11.70
N ALA A 135 -15.98 1.47 11.17
CA ALA A 135 -15.72 2.66 10.37
C ALA A 135 -16.52 2.70 9.05
N PHE A 136 -17.14 1.59 8.63
CA PHE A 136 -18.03 1.53 7.48
C PHE A 136 -19.46 1.96 7.79
N ALA A 137 -19.86 2.03 9.06
CA ALA A 137 -21.26 2.26 9.44
C ALA A 137 -21.81 3.61 8.92
N GLU A 138 -20.97 4.63 8.77
CA GLU A 138 -21.35 5.93 8.21
C GLU A 138 -21.59 5.89 6.68
N TRP A 139 -21.21 4.79 6.04
CA TRP A 139 -21.18 4.62 4.58
C TRP A 139 -22.17 3.56 4.06
N THR A 140 -22.88 2.90 4.97
CA THR A 140 -23.89 1.88 4.67
C THR A 140 -25.22 2.25 5.31
N ASP A 141 -26.33 2.01 4.61
CA ASP A 141 -27.67 2.27 5.14
C ASP A 141 -28.09 1.23 6.20
N ASP A 142 -27.51 0.03 6.16
CA ASP A 142 -27.85 -1.11 7.02
C ASP A 142 -26.61 -1.90 7.41
N ASP A 143 -26.31 -1.97 8.72
CA ASP A 143 -25.17 -2.71 9.27
C ASP A 143 -25.17 -4.20 8.88
N ARG A 144 -26.33 -4.75 8.50
CA ARG A 144 -26.42 -6.13 7.99
C ARG A 144 -25.63 -6.34 6.71
N ASP A 145 -25.44 -5.30 5.90
CA ASP A 145 -24.66 -5.36 4.67
C ASP A 145 -23.17 -5.60 4.94
N LEU A 146 -22.69 -5.26 6.15
CA LEU A 146 -21.32 -5.49 6.60
C LEU A 146 -21.07 -6.91 7.14
N GLN A 147 -22.12 -7.70 7.37
CA GLN A 147 -21.99 -9.07 7.93
C GLN A 147 -21.01 -9.96 7.15
N PRO A 148 -20.98 -9.95 5.79
CA PRO A 148 -19.97 -10.71 5.05
C PRO A 148 -18.53 -10.25 5.31
N LEU A 149 -18.31 -8.97 5.60
CA LEU A 149 -17.00 -8.44 5.96
C LEU A 149 -16.60 -8.91 7.36
N HIS A 150 -17.52 -8.83 8.32
CA HIS A 150 -17.29 -9.34 9.68
C HIS A 150 -16.98 -10.84 9.69
N ALA A 151 -17.71 -11.63 8.90
CA ALA A 151 -17.46 -13.06 8.76
C ALA A 151 -16.05 -13.36 8.22
N ALA A 152 -15.58 -12.60 7.22
CA ALA A 152 -14.22 -12.73 6.70
C ALA A 152 -13.16 -12.34 7.74
N ARG A 153 -13.40 -11.24 8.47
CA ARG A 153 -12.47 -10.70 9.46
C ARG A 153 -12.39 -11.56 10.74
N ALA A 154 -13.43 -12.34 11.05
CA ALA A 154 -13.49 -13.19 12.24
C ALA A 154 -12.40 -14.26 12.27
N THR A 155 -11.95 -14.72 11.09
CA THR A 155 -10.98 -15.83 10.96
C THR A 155 -9.62 -15.40 10.44
N LEU A 156 -9.47 -14.16 9.98
CA LEU A 156 -8.28 -13.68 9.28
C LEU A 156 -7.83 -12.32 9.83
N LEU A 157 -6.52 -12.06 9.80
CA LEU A 157 -6.00 -10.71 9.97
C LEU A 157 -6.32 -9.87 8.72
N PRO A 158 -6.36 -8.53 8.82
CA PRO A 158 -6.65 -7.68 7.65
C PRO A 158 -5.71 -7.98 6.47
N GLU A 159 -4.41 -8.14 6.73
CA GLU A 159 -3.39 -8.50 5.73
C GLU A 159 -3.52 -9.93 5.18
N ASP A 160 -4.33 -10.80 5.78
CA ASP A 160 -4.57 -12.17 5.31
C ASP A 160 -5.91 -12.30 4.55
N ILE A 161 -6.69 -11.22 4.43
CA ILE A 161 -7.97 -11.25 3.72
C ILE A 161 -7.71 -11.21 2.21
N ASN A 162 -7.40 -12.37 1.62
CA ASN A 162 -7.43 -12.58 0.17
C ASN A 162 -7.24 -14.06 -0.18
N GLU A 163 -8.35 -14.77 -0.40
CA GLU A 163 -8.26 -16.19 -0.78
C GLU A 163 -8.29 -16.39 -2.30
N LEU A 164 -9.08 -15.59 -3.05
CA LEU A 164 -9.35 -15.79 -4.48
C LEU A 164 -9.72 -14.44 -5.17
N PRO A 165 -9.64 -14.34 -6.52
CA PRO A 165 -9.94 -13.08 -7.24
C PRO A 165 -11.35 -12.49 -7.01
N HIS A 166 -12.33 -13.34 -6.67
CA HIS A 166 -13.70 -12.92 -6.35
C HIS A 166 -13.90 -12.63 -4.84
N THR A 167 -12.90 -12.93 -4.02
CA THR A 167 -12.90 -12.67 -2.56
C THR A 167 -11.80 -11.68 -2.15
N ALA A 168 -11.25 -10.93 -3.11
CA ALA A 168 -10.34 -9.83 -2.86
C ALA A 168 -11.02 -8.76 -1.97
N PRO A 169 -10.29 -8.08 -1.07
CA PRO A 169 -10.81 -7.05 -0.16
C PRO A 169 -11.78 -6.06 -0.81
N SER A 170 -11.40 -5.46 -1.94
CA SER A 170 -12.19 -4.47 -2.67
C SER A 170 -13.48 -5.06 -3.24
N LYS A 171 -13.46 -6.33 -3.70
CA LYS A 171 -14.67 -7.01 -4.16
C LYS A 171 -15.64 -7.29 -3.03
N ARG A 172 -15.12 -7.66 -1.85
CA ARG A 172 -15.94 -7.84 -0.63
C ARG A 172 -16.57 -6.52 -0.22
N ILE A 173 -15.79 -5.44 -0.18
CA ILE A 173 -16.30 -4.11 0.15
C ILE A 173 -17.34 -3.65 -0.86
N LEU A 174 -17.09 -3.79 -2.18
CA LEU A 174 -18.07 -3.43 -3.21
C LEU A 174 -19.37 -4.24 -3.12
N ALA A 175 -19.32 -5.49 -2.66
CA ALA A 175 -20.51 -6.29 -2.46
C ALA A 175 -21.35 -5.81 -1.25
N ALA A 176 -20.69 -5.37 -0.17
CA ALA A 176 -21.31 -4.83 1.03
C ALA A 176 -21.74 -3.36 0.87
N MET A 177 -20.98 -2.58 0.11
CA MET A 177 -21.18 -1.15 -0.13
C MET A 177 -21.12 -0.90 -1.65
N PRO A 178 -22.22 -1.06 -2.39
CA PRO A 178 -22.24 -0.96 -3.86
C PRO A 178 -21.75 0.38 -4.41
N ASN A 179 -21.88 1.46 -3.63
CA ASN A 179 -21.43 2.80 -3.99
C ASN A 179 -19.98 3.08 -3.56
N TYR A 180 -19.20 2.07 -3.15
CA TYR A 180 -17.81 2.23 -2.73
C TYR A 180 -16.94 2.82 -3.86
N GLN A 181 -16.35 3.99 -3.61
CA GLN A 181 -15.42 4.66 -4.50
C GLN A 181 -14.04 4.66 -3.85
N LYS A 182 -13.13 3.80 -4.35
CA LYS A 182 -11.80 3.61 -3.74
C LYS A 182 -11.09 4.92 -3.39
N PRO A 183 -10.95 5.90 -4.31
CA PRO A 183 -10.15 7.09 -4.04
C PRO A 183 -10.77 8.06 -3.03
N VAL A 184 -12.06 7.92 -2.73
CA VAL A 184 -12.80 8.81 -1.82
C VAL A 184 -13.07 8.10 -0.50
N HIS A 185 -13.80 6.98 -0.54
CA HIS A 185 -14.24 6.29 0.67
C HIS A 185 -13.07 5.56 1.35
N GLY A 186 -12.14 4.99 0.58
CA GLY A 186 -11.02 4.22 1.15
C GLY A 186 -10.18 5.04 2.13
N PRO A 187 -9.60 6.18 1.73
CA PRO A 187 -8.82 7.04 2.62
C PRO A 187 -9.62 7.58 3.82
N LEU A 188 -10.89 7.93 3.63
CA LEU A 188 -11.75 8.44 4.70
C LEU A 188 -12.07 7.35 5.73
N ILE A 189 -12.38 6.14 5.28
CA ILE A 189 -12.59 4.99 6.17
C ILE A 189 -11.28 4.69 6.92
N ALA A 190 -10.13 4.66 6.24
CA ALA A 190 -8.85 4.48 6.89
C ALA A 190 -8.59 5.57 7.95
N LEU A 191 -8.95 6.82 7.67
CA LEU A 191 -8.79 7.95 8.59
C LEU A 191 -9.65 7.75 9.84
N SER A 192 -10.90 7.30 9.67
CA SER A 192 -11.80 6.97 10.78
C SER A 192 -11.31 5.79 11.61
N ILE A 193 -10.69 4.77 10.99
CA ILE A 193 -10.04 3.66 11.70
C ILE A 193 -8.84 4.16 12.52
N GLY A 194 -8.05 5.07 11.94
CA GLY A 194 -6.89 5.65 12.57
C GLY A 194 -5.61 4.83 12.40
N LEU A 195 -4.48 5.55 12.34
CA LEU A 195 -3.17 4.95 12.03
C LEU A 195 -2.73 3.91 13.08
N ASP A 196 -2.93 4.17 14.37
CA ASP A 196 -2.48 3.28 15.44
C ASP A 196 -3.21 1.92 15.40
N ALA A 197 -4.51 1.93 15.10
CA ALA A 197 -5.29 0.70 14.95
C ALA A 197 -4.81 -0.12 13.74
N ILE A 198 -4.56 0.54 12.60
CA ILE A 198 -4.03 -0.11 11.39
C ILE A 198 -2.67 -0.74 11.70
N ARG A 199 -1.78 -0.02 12.40
CA ARG A 199 -0.47 -0.56 12.79
C ARG A 199 -0.56 -1.77 13.70
N ALA A 200 -1.49 -1.76 14.66
CA ALA A 200 -1.67 -2.88 15.57
C ALA A 200 -2.21 -4.13 14.85
N ALA A 201 -3.05 -3.95 13.83
CA ALA A 201 -3.70 -5.05 13.13
C ALA A 201 -2.95 -5.55 11.88
N CYS A 202 -2.05 -4.74 11.31
CA CYS A 202 -1.35 -5.01 10.05
C CYS A 202 0.18 -5.04 10.27
N PRO A 203 0.77 -6.20 10.66
CA PRO A 203 2.19 -6.31 10.98
C PRO A 203 3.14 -5.95 9.84
N HIS A 204 2.83 -6.28 8.59
CA HIS A 204 3.69 -5.93 7.45
C HIS A 204 3.70 -4.42 7.22
N PHE A 205 2.53 -3.80 7.19
CA PHE A 205 2.38 -2.35 7.12
C PHE A 205 3.09 -1.64 8.28
N ASN A 206 2.97 -2.15 9.52
CA ASN A 206 3.67 -1.58 10.67
C ASN A 206 5.19 -1.65 10.52
N ARG A 207 5.75 -2.76 10.01
CA ARG A 207 7.20 -2.86 9.77
C ARG A 207 7.70 -1.83 8.77
N TRP A 208 6.93 -1.54 7.73
CA TRP A 208 7.28 -0.47 6.78
C TRP A 208 7.35 0.90 7.46
N LEU A 209 6.37 1.22 8.30
CA LEU A 209 6.35 2.47 9.05
C LEU A 209 7.49 2.53 10.09
N GLU A 210 7.79 1.43 10.79
CA GLU A 210 8.96 1.33 11.67
C GLU A 210 10.26 1.57 10.91
N ARG A 211 10.39 1.05 9.69
CA ARG A 211 11.53 1.33 8.81
C ARG A 211 11.64 2.82 8.53
N ILE A 212 10.55 3.48 8.13
CA ILE A 212 10.49 4.94 7.92
C ILE A 212 10.98 5.72 9.14
N GLU A 213 10.55 5.31 10.33
CA GLU A 213 10.89 5.98 11.59
C GLU A 213 12.34 5.79 12.02
N SER A 214 12.96 4.69 11.57
CA SER A 214 14.36 4.36 11.86
C SER A 214 15.37 5.01 10.91
N LEU A 215 14.90 5.66 9.84
CA LEU A 215 15.78 6.23 8.82
C LEU A 215 16.67 7.33 9.41
N PRO A 216 17.99 7.33 9.14
CA PRO A 216 18.84 8.44 9.51
C PRO A 216 18.55 9.65 8.62
N ALA A 217 18.87 10.86 9.10
CA ALA A 217 18.91 12.03 8.23
C ALA A 217 19.99 11.84 7.15
N ARG A 218 19.66 12.15 5.89
CA ARG A 218 20.63 12.22 4.79
C ARG A 218 21.12 13.66 4.62
N THR A 219 22.36 13.80 4.15
CA THR A 219 23.05 15.07 3.89
C THR A 219 23.64 15.07 2.50
#